data_AF-A0A7Y7D959-F1
#
_entry.id   AF-A0A7Y7D959-F1
#
_cell.length_a   1.000
_cell.length_b   1.000
_cell.length_c   1.000
_cell.angle_alpha   90.00
_cell.angle_beta   90.00
_cell.angle_gamma   90.00
#
_symmetry.space_group_name_H-M   'P 1'
#
loop_
_entity.id
_entity.type
_entity.pdbx_description
1 polymer ?
#
loop_
_entity_poly.entity_id
_entity_poly.type
_entity_poly.pdbx_seq_one_letter_code
_entity_poly.pdbx_strand_id
1 'polypeptide(L)'
;MTVRLLTGALLALPIITACSTTPKYWYEPPPPDRQSPTGTDGTWQGLLRQDFSGRVFHGAVSGPVSVRCARYRDLVTLAVSGGKMAVSLGQAPILEFDASIGPGGHFRQQLPVQGDTWIYGGVGIYSNKPTLTLWGQLDPVSGTGIGHLSITPGEDMTIGCYGTFHVSQNAGAPPEEEIGESFKIRYWIDELDKGDDTELWLVR
;
A
#
# COMPACT_ATOMS: atom_id res chain seq x y z
N MET A 1 48.59 -62.34 -7.60
CA MET A 1 48.61 -60.89 -7.28
C MET A 1 47.41 -60.27 -7.96
N THR A 2 46.34 -59.99 -7.22
CA THR A 2 45.09 -59.48 -7.79
C THR A 2 44.51 -58.51 -6.77
N VAL A 3 44.76 -57.22 -6.99
CA VAL A 3 44.19 -56.11 -6.22
C VAL A 3 42.88 -55.73 -6.90
N ARG A 4 41.75 -55.84 -6.19
CA ARG A 4 40.50 -55.21 -6.59
C ARG A 4 40.21 -54.07 -5.62
N LEU A 5 40.46 -52.84 -6.09
CA LEU A 5 40.07 -51.62 -5.40
C LEU A 5 38.54 -51.48 -5.39
N LEU A 6 38.00 -51.25 -4.19
CA LEU A 6 36.69 -50.62 -3.98
C LEU A 6 36.78 -49.14 -4.34
N THR A 7 35.82 -48.65 -5.11
CA THR A 7 35.43 -47.23 -5.20
C THR A 7 34.10 -47.25 -5.98
N GLY A 8 32.94 -47.13 -5.33
CA GLY A 8 32.52 -45.95 -4.59
C GLY A 8 31.82 -45.00 -5.56
N ALA A 9 30.69 -45.42 -6.16
CA ALA A 9 29.90 -44.57 -7.03
C ALA A 9 28.88 -43.79 -6.17
N LEU A 10 29.09 -42.48 -6.12
CA LEU A 10 28.28 -41.49 -5.41
C LEU A 10 26.80 -41.59 -5.82
N LEU A 11 25.94 -41.75 -4.83
CA LEU A 11 24.52 -41.43 -4.92
C LEU A 11 24.38 -39.91 -5.11
N ALA A 12 24.04 -39.48 -6.33
CA ALA A 12 23.66 -38.12 -6.62
C ALA A 12 22.28 -37.86 -6.00
N LEU A 13 22.25 -37.15 -4.86
CA LEU A 13 21.04 -36.55 -4.32
C LEU A 13 20.63 -35.37 -5.21
N PRO A 14 19.40 -35.31 -5.76
CA PRO A 14 18.90 -34.08 -6.31
C PRO A 14 18.65 -33.09 -5.17
N ILE A 15 19.49 -32.06 -5.09
CA ILE A 15 19.22 -30.87 -4.30
C ILE A 15 18.05 -30.16 -4.99
N ILE A 16 16.83 -30.43 -4.54
CA ILE A 16 15.67 -29.62 -4.88
C ILE A 16 15.86 -28.29 -4.17
N THR A 17 16.43 -27.32 -4.88
CA THR A 17 16.44 -25.92 -4.47
C THR A 17 15.02 -25.39 -4.55
N ALA A 18 14.25 -25.58 -3.48
CA ALA A 18 13.05 -24.81 -3.22
C ALA A 18 13.47 -23.38 -2.82
N CYS A 19 13.96 -22.61 -3.79
CA CYS A 19 14.15 -21.18 -3.61
C CYS A 19 12.80 -20.48 -3.82
N SER A 20 12.46 -19.64 -2.85
CA SER A 20 11.43 -18.60 -2.88
C SER A 20 9.99 -19.06 -3.13
N THR A 21 9.42 -19.81 -2.20
CA THR A 21 8.05 -19.48 -1.76
C THR A 21 8.15 -18.45 -0.66
N THR A 22 8.66 -17.26 -1.01
CA THR A 22 8.39 -16.07 -0.20
C THR A 22 6.87 -15.96 -0.21
N PRO A 23 6.21 -15.93 0.95
CA PRO A 23 4.76 -16.02 0.93
C PRO A 23 4.23 -14.78 0.21
N LYS A 24 3.27 -14.99 -0.71
CA LYS A 24 2.63 -13.97 -1.55
C LYS A 24 1.73 -13.05 -0.70
N TYR A 25 2.23 -12.50 0.38
CA TYR A 25 1.50 -11.51 1.17
C TYR A 25 1.39 -10.20 0.39
N TRP A 26 2.29 -9.95 -0.58
CA TRP A 26 2.39 -8.75 -1.38
C TRP A 26 2.38 -9.09 -2.87
N TYR A 27 1.66 -8.31 -3.68
CA TYR A 27 1.76 -8.39 -5.13
C TYR A 27 2.99 -7.60 -5.54
N GLU A 28 4.00 -8.28 -6.07
CA GLU A 28 5.13 -7.63 -6.72
C GLU A 28 4.75 -7.39 -8.18
N PRO A 29 4.68 -6.13 -8.65
CA PRO A 29 4.44 -5.85 -10.05
C PRO A 29 5.48 -6.55 -10.94
N PRO A 30 5.11 -6.98 -12.16
CA PRO A 30 6.07 -7.55 -13.08
C PRO A 30 7.20 -6.57 -13.39
N PRO A 31 8.39 -7.06 -13.78
CA PRO A 31 9.48 -6.19 -14.21
C PRO A 31 9.00 -5.24 -15.31
N PRO A 32 9.53 -4.00 -15.36
CA PRO A 32 9.15 -3.04 -16.39
C PRO A 32 9.48 -3.58 -17.78
N ASP A 33 8.68 -3.18 -18.77
CA ASP A 33 9.00 -3.48 -20.17
C ASP A 33 10.31 -2.78 -20.56
N ARG A 34 11.29 -3.55 -21.07
CA ARG A 34 12.67 -3.10 -21.38
C ARG A 34 12.76 -2.05 -22.50
N GLN A 35 11.64 -1.50 -22.96
CA GLN A 35 11.58 -0.42 -23.95
C GLN A 35 11.31 0.95 -23.30
N SER A 36 11.19 1.04 -21.97
CA SER A 36 10.97 2.32 -21.30
C SER A 36 12.12 3.32 -21.58
N PRO A 37 11.81 4.56 -21.98
CA PRO A 37 12.79 5.63 -22.05
C PRO A 37 13.39 5.84 -20.65
N THR A 38 14.68 6.20 -20.60
CA THR A 38 15.33 6.64 -19.36
C THR A 38 14.56 7.82 -18.77
N GLY A 39 13.86 7.62 -17.64
CA GLY A 39 13.10 8.68 -16.97
C GLY A 39 11.84 8.18 -16.26
N THR A 40 11.16 9.08 -15.56
CA THR A 40 9.92 8.79 -14.82
C THR A 40 8.66 8.81 -15.70
N ASP A 41 8.75 9.35 -16.91
CA ASP A 41 7.62 9.46 -17.83
C ASP A 41 7.11 8.07 -18.25
N GLY A 42 5.80 7.90 -18.32
CA GLY A 42 5.15 6.62 -18.60
C GLY A 42 4.00 6.32 -17.65
N THR A 43 3.42 5.13 -17.79
CA THR A 43 2.30 4.69 -16.95
C THR A 43 2.81 3.73 -15.90
N TRP A 44 2.54 4.00 -14.62
CA TRP A 44 2.96 3.16 -13.51
C TRP A 44 1.73 2.53 -12.88
N GLN A 45 1.69 1.20 -12.82
CA GLN A 45 0.50 0.48 -12.34
C GLN A 45 0.85 -0.53 -11.28
N GLY A 46 -0.10 -0.77 -10.38
CA GLY A 46 0.08 -1.64 -9.23
C GLY A 46 -1.17 -1.74 -8.37
N LEU A 47 -1.01 -2.29 -7.16
CA LEU A 47 -2.11 -2.46 -6.20
C LEU A 47 -1.93 -1.55 -4.99
N LEU A 48 -2.96 -0.75 -4.71
CA LEU A 48 -3.14 0.01 -3.49
C LEU A 48 -3.81 -0.87 -2.44
N ARG A 49 -3.21 -0.95 -1.25
CA ARG A 49 -3.59 -1.91 -0.21
C ARG A 49 -3.72 -1.29 1.17
N GLN A 50 -4.73 -1.72 1.90
CA GLN A 50 -4.89 -1.51 3.34
C GLN A 50 -5.43 -2.78 3.97
N ASP A 51 -4.52 -3.52 4.62
CA ASP A 51 -4.83 -4.83 5.17
C ASP A 51 -5.38 -4.75 6.60
N PHE A 52 -5.10 -3.66 7.33
CA PHE A 52 -5.51 -3.49 8.72
C PHE A 52 -6.84 -2.73 8.82
N SER A 53 -7.81 -3.35 9.48
CA SER A 53 -9.14 -2.77 9.71
C SER A 53 -9.31 -2.05 11.04
N GLY A 54 -8.32 -2.10 11.94
CA GLY A 54 -8.43 -1.54 13.30
C GLY A 54 -7.08 -1.20 13.91
N ARG A 55 -6.95 -0.01 14.51
CA ARG A 55 -5.76 0.45 15.26
C ARG A 55 -6.17 1.33 16.44
N VAL A 56 -5.46 1.21 17.55
CA VAL A 56 -5.60 2.13 18.68
C VAL A 56 -4.55 3.22 18.58
N PHE A 57 -4.97 4.47 18.70
CA PHE A 57 -4.08 5.63 18.75
C PHE A 57 -4.19 6.28 20.12
N HIS A 58 -3.05 6.66 20.69
CA HIS A 58 -2.99 7.42 21.94
C HIS A 58 -2.69 8.87 21.59
N GLY A 59 -3.73 9.71 21.57
CA GLY A 59 -3.58 11.14 21.37
C GLY A 59 -3.14 11.83 22.66
N ALA A 60 -2.28 12.85 22.55
CA ALA A 60 -1.85 13.63 23.71
C ALA A 60 -2.99 14.40 24.40
N VAL A 61 -4.12 14.62 23.71
CA VAL A 61 -5.22 15.51 24.14
C VAL A 61 -6.56 14.79 24.29
N SER A 62 -6.77 13.66 23.62
CA SER A 62 -8.08 13.00 23.47
C SER A 62 -8.18 11.59 24.07
N GLY A 63 -7.18 11.16 24.86
CA GLY A 63 -7.15 9.78 25.35
C GLY A 63 -6.95 8.75 24.23
N PRO A 64 -7.10 7.45 24.53
CA PRO A 64 -7.02 6.40 23.53
C PRO A 64 -8.25 6.40 22.63
N VAL A 65 -8.03 6.29 21.31
CA VAL A 65 -9.10 6.19 20.32
C VAL A 65 -8.90 4.95 19.46
N SER A 66 -9.99 4.26 19.16
CA SER A 66 -10.02 3.15 18.22
C SER A 66 -10.36 3.68 16.83
N VAL A 67 -9.52 3.39 15.85
CA VAL A 67 -9.72 3.75 14.45
C VAL A 67 -9.96 2.47 13.68
N ARG A 68 -11.16 2.35 13.11
CA ARG A 68 -11.53 1.27 12.19
C ARG A 68 -11.45 1.77 10.76
N CYS A 69 -10.80 0.99 9.91
CA CYS A 69 -10.49 1.34 8.54
C CYS A 69 -11.13 0.35 7.57
N ALA A 70 -11.62 0.85 6.44
CA ALA A 70 -12.05 -0.04 5.37
C ALA A 70 -10.84 -0.78 4.77
N ARG A 71 -10.96 -2.10 4.59
CA ARG A 71 -9.95 -2.86 3.86
C ARG A 71 -10.13 -2.62 2.37
N TYR A 72 -9.03 -2.60 1.64
CA TYR A 72 -9.03 -2.53 0.18
C TYR A 72 -7.76 -3.14 -0.39
N ARG A 73 -7.89 -3.65 -1.61
CA ARG A 73 -6.81 -4.10 -2.48
C ARG A 73 -7.28 -3.81 -3.90
N ASP A 74 -6.95 -2.65 -4.43
CA ASP A 74 -7.51 -2.14 -5.68
C ASP A 74 -6.42 -1.48 -6.54
N LEU A 75 -6.76 -1.14 -7.78
CA LEU A 75 -5.83 -0.55 -8.75
C LEU A 75 -5.31 0.81 -8.30
N VAL A 76 -4.01 1.03 -8.47
CA VAL A 76 -3.42 2.38 -8.54
C VAL A 76 -2.78 2.55 -9.91
N THR A 77 -3.03 3.69 -10.54
CA THR A 77 -2.37 4.10 -11.79
C THR A 77 -1.80 5.50 -11.62
N LEU A 78 -0.53 5.67 -11.99
CA LEU A 78 0.18 6.94 -12.02
C LEU A 78 0.67 7.20 -13.45
N ALA A 79 0.06 8.15 -14.15
CA ALA A 79 0.46 8.51 -15.50
C ALA A 79 1.35 9.77 -15.44
N VAL A 80 2.62 9.61 -15.80
CA VAL A 80 3.64 10.64 -15.66
C VAL A 80 3.99 11.23 -17.02
N SER A 81 3.94 12.56 -17.12
CA SER A 81 4.38 13.30 -18.30
C SER A 81 4.90 14.67 -17.92
N GLY A 82 6.14 14.99 -18.30
CA GLY A 82 6.69 16.34 -18.15
C GLY A 82 6.70 16.85 -16.70
N GLY A 83 7.00 15.98 -15.74
CA GLY A 83 7.07 16.31 -14.31
C GLY A 83 5.71 16.43 -13.60
N LYS A 84 4.60 16.18 -14.31
CA LYS A 84 3.25 16.06 -13.74
C LYS A 84 2.84 14.59 -13.69
N MET A 85 1.99 14.27 -12.72
CA MET A 85 1.47 12.93 -12.51
C MET A 85 -0.05 12.97 -12.33
N ALA A 86 -0.77 12.34 -13.26
CA ALA A 86 -2.19 12.07 -13.07
C ALA A 86 -2.32 10.77 -12.25
N VAL A 87 -3.00 10.85 -11.12
CA VAL A 87 -3.21 9.74 -10.19
C VAL A 87 -4.65 9.25 -10.31
N SER A 88 -4.81 7.93 -10.41
CA SER A 88 -6.10 7.24 -10.39
C SER A 88 -6.07 6.14 -9.34
N LEU A 89 -6.99 6.21 -8.37
CA LEU A 89 -7.13 5.23 -7.30
C LEU A 89 -8.47 4.50 -7.40
N GLY A 90 -8.41 3.18 -7.40
CA GLY A 90 -9.56 2.29 -7.49
C GLY A 90 -10.06 2.07 -8.92
N GLN A 91 -10.93 1.08 -9.09
CA GLN A 91 -11.62 0.82 -10.36
C GLN A 91 -13.08 1.30 -10.37
N ALA A 92 -13.75 1.32 -9.22
CA ALA A 92 -15.12 1.82 -9.08
C ALA A 92 -15.48 2.05 -7.59
N PRO A 93 -15.71 3.30 -7.14
CA PRO A 93 -15.49 4.55 -7.87
C PRO A 93 -14.00 4.83 -8.09
N ILE A 94 -13.67 5.49 -9.20
CA ILE A 94 -12.30 5.97 -9.46
C ILE A 94 -12.15 7.35 -8.80
N LEU A 95 -11.11 7.51 -7.99
CA LEU A 95 -10.68 8.82 -7.50
C LEU A 95 -9.49 9.31 -8.33
N GLU A 96 -9.66 10.45 -9.00
CA GLU A 96 -8.64 11.04 -9.87
C GLU A 96 -8.18 12.40 -9.34
N PHE A 97 -6.86 12.65 -9.39
CA PHE A 97 -6.27 13.95 -9.07
C PHE A 97 -4.86 14.08 -9.65
N ASP A 98 -4.38 15.32 -9.75
CA ASP A 98 -3.02 15.60 -10.20
C ASP A 98 -2.05 15.77 -9.02
N ALA A 99 -0.79 15.37 -9.25
CA ALA A 99 0.34 15.57 -8.36
C ALA A 99 1.57 16.06 -9.15
N SER A 100 2.48 16.74 -8.46
CA SER A 100 3.79 17.09 -9.03
C SER A 100 4.83 16.04 -8.67
N ILE A 101 5.76 15.77 -9.59
CA ILE A 101 6.93 14.94 -9.32
C ILE A 101 8.14 15.84 -9.13
N GLY A 102 8.78 15.72 -7.98
CA GLY A 102 10.02 16.38 -7.64
C GLY A 102 11.26 15.63 -8.15
N PRO A 103 12.45 16.21 -7.89
CA PRO A 103 13.72 15.55 -8.17
C PRO A 103 13.80 14.15 -7.55
N GLY A 104 14.44 13.21 -8.25
CA GLY A 104 14.59 11.83 -7.77
C GLY A 104 13.30 11.00 -7.76
N GLY A 105 12.23 11.49 -8.42
CA GLY A 105 10.95 10.78 -8.56
C GLY A 105 10.05 10.86 -7.32
N HIS A 106 10.40 11.69 -6.34
CA HIS A 106 9.58 11.90 -5.14
C HIS A 106 8.30 12.65 -5.48
N PHE A 107 7.19 12.26 -4.85
CA PHE A 107 5.92 12.97 -4.99
C PHE A 107 5.21 13.03 -3.64
N ARG A 108 4.41 14.08 -3.47
CA ARG A 108 3.46 14.22 -2.36
C ARG A 108 2.31 15.09 -2.82
N GLN A 109 1.09 14.64 -2.58
CA GLN A 109 -0.13 15.38 -2.83
C GLN A 109 -1.07 15.21 -1.65
N GLN A 110 -1.76 16.29 -1.31
CA GLN A 110 -2.73 16.32 -0.24
C GLN A 110 -3.98 17.04 -0.74
N LEU A 111 -5.15 16.47 -0.48
CA LEU A 111 -6.42 17.04 -0.94
C LEU A 111 -7.57 16.67 0.01
N PRO A 112 -8.57 17.57 0.15
CA PRO A 112 -9.82 17.21 0.80
C PRO A 112 -10.56 16.18 -0.06
N VAL A 113 -11.20 15.22 0.59
CA VAL A 113 -11.96 14.15 -0.06
C VAL A 113 -13.34 14.00 0.57
N GLN A 114 -14.20 13.19 -0.04
CA GLN A 114 -15.48 12.79 0.53
C GLN A 114 -15.50 11.27 0.73
N GLY A 115 -16.24 10.82 1.74
CA GLY A 115 -16.34 9.41 2.07
C GLY A 115 -17.22 9.15 3.27
N ASP A 116 -17.42 7.86 3.58
CA ASP A 116 -18.20 7.42 4.73
C ASP A 116 -17.33 7.49 5.99
N THR A 117 -17.26 8.66 6.61
CA THR A 117 -16.37 8.91 7.75
C THR A 117 -17.15 9.34 8.97
N TRP A 118 -16.91 8.71 10.11
CA TRP A 118 -17.62 8.99 11.35
C TRP A 118 -16.64 9.11 12.52
N ILE A 119 -16.95 10.04 13.42
CA ILE A 119 -16.17 10.33 14.63
C ILE A 119 -17.16 10.41 15.79
N TYR A 120 -16.99 9.58 16.81
CA TYR A 120 -17.94 9.42 17.92
C TYR A 120 -17.25 9.41 19.30
N GLY A 121 -17.96 9.89 20.33
CA GLY A 121 -17.53 9.84 21.73
C GLY A 121 -16.51 10.92 22.12
N GLY A 122 -16.92 12.15 22.42
CA GLY A 122 -16.04 13.14 23.08
C GLY A 122 -14.83 13.68 22.29
N VAL A 123 -14.42 13.04 21.18
CA VAL A 123 -13.30 13.40 20.30
C VAL A 123 -13.58 14.61 19.38
N GLY A 124 -14.25 15.63 19.92
CA GLY A 124 -14.63 16.87 19.23
C GLY A 124 -13.46 17.74 18.74
N ILE A 125 -12.21 17.29 18.93
CA ILE A 125 -11.01 17.94 18.42
C ILE A 125 -10.71 17.57 16.95
N TYR A 126 -11.32 16.52 16.42
CA TYR A 126 -11.09 16.09 15.04
C TYR A 126 -12.08 16.73 14.08
N SER A 127 -11.58 17.13 12.91
CA SER A 127 -12.41 17.73 11.87
C SER A 127 -13.13 16.64 11.08
N ASN A 128 -14.41 16.86 10.78
CA ASN A 128 -15.17 16.00 9.86
C ASN A 128 -14.87 16.30 8.38
N LYS A 129 -13.65 16.74 8.09
CA LYS A 129 -13.17 17.00 6.72
C LYS A 129 -12.07 16.00 6.43
N PRO A 130 -12.41 14.84 5.85
CA PRO A 130 -11.41 13.84 5.57
C PRO A 130 -10.43 14.36 4.53
N THR A 131 -9.16 14.13 4.79
CA THR A 131 -8.06 14.52 3.93
C THR A 131 -7.33 13.29 3.48
N LEU A 132 -7.07 13.19 2.18
CA LEU A 132 -6.20 12.18 1.60
C LEU A 132 -4.81 12.77 1.39
N THR A 133 -3.79 12.05 1.84
CA THR A 133 -2.40 12.34 1.49
C THR A 133 -1.83 11.14 0.75
N LEU A 134 -1.22 11.37 -0.42
CA LEU A 134 -0.51 10.36 -1.21
C LEU A 134 0.93 10.80 -1.39
N TRP A 135 1.90 9.93 -1.08
CA TRP A 135 3.31 10.25 -1.19
C TRP A 135 4.14 9.01 -1.50
N GLY A 136 5.34 9.21 -2.06
CA GLY A 136 6.20 8.10 -2.43
C GLY A 136 7.37 8.53 -3.31
N GLN A 137 7.94 7.54 -4.00
CA GLN A 137 9.05 7.72 -4.91
C GLN A 137 8.94 6.74 -6.10
N LEU A 138 9.18 7.24 -7.30
CA LEU A 138 9.37 6.45 -8.51
C LEU A 138 10.87 6.36 -8.82
N ASP A 139 11.40 5.16 -8.97
CA ASP A 139 12.78 4.94 -9.38
C ASP A 139 12.83 4.67 -10.89
N PRO A 140 13.28 5.65 -11.70
CA PRO A 140 13.36 5.49 -13.15
C PRO A 140 14.47 4.52 -13.60
N VAL A 141 15.39 4.14 -12.71
CA VAL A 141 16.47 3.19 -13.02
C VAL A 141 15.96 1.76 -12.91
N SER A 142 15.24 1.43 -11.83
CA SER A 142 14.63 0.11 -11.65
C SER A 142 13.31 -0.05 -12.42
N GLY A 143 12.66 1.06 -12.80
CA GLY A 143 11.30 1.07 -13.33
C GLY A 143 10.26 0.62 -12.30
N THR A 144 10.57 0.74 -11.00
CA THR A 144 9.65 0.44 -9.90
C THR A 144 9.40 1.66 -9.03
N GLY A 145 8.27 1.69 -8.32
CA GLY A 145 7.91 2.78 -7.43
C GLY A 145 7.21 2.25 -6.18
N ILE A 146 7.40 2.97 -5.07
CA ILE A 146 6.75 2.68 -3.80
C ILE A 146 6.04 3.94 -3.33
N GLY A 147 4.82 3.78 -2.84
CA GLY A 147 4.08 4.86 -2.25
C GLY A 147 3.15 4.44 -1.14
N HIS A 148 2.61 5.47 -0.52
CA HIS A 148 1.78 5.41 0.67
C HIS A 148 0.58 6.31 0.45
N LEU A 149 -0.48 5.98 1.16
CA LEU A 149 -1.70 6.75 1.22
C LEU A 149 -2.17 6.82 2.66
N SER A 150 -2.60 7.99 3.10
CA SER A 150 -3.32 8.15 4.36
C SER A 150 -4.65 8.86 4.16
N ILE A 151 -5.62 8.50 4.97
CA ILE A 151 -6.92 9.17 5.08
C ILE A 151 -7.11 9.54 6.55
N THR A 152 -7.17 10.84 6.83
CA THR A 152 -7.15 11.41 8.18
C THR A 152 -8.30 12.40 8.36
N PRO A 153 -8.75 12.69 9.59
CA PRO A 153 -9.83 13.65 9.88
C PRO A 153 -9.33 15.11 9.83
N GLY A 154 -8.44 15.43 8.90
CA GLY A 154 -7.84 16.75 8.74
C GLY A 154 -6.40 16.71 8.24
N GLU A 155 -5.90 17.87 7.81
CA GLU A 155 -4.65 18.00 7.07
C GLU A 155 -3.38 17.69 7.90
N ASP A 156 -3.39 18.01 9.20
CA ASP A 156 -2.23 17.83 10.08
C ASP A 156 -2.44 16.70 11.12
N MET A 157 -3.36 15.79 10.83
CA MET A 157 -3.69 14.70 11.73
C MET A 157 -2.86 13.45 11.41
N THR A 158 -2.37 12.78 12.45
CA THR A 158 -1.65 11.49 12.33
C THR A 158 -2.55 10.29 12.63
N ILE A 159 -3.79 10.54 13.04
CA ILE A 159 -4.78 9.50 13.36
C ILE A 159 -5.61 9.25 12.09
N GLY A 160 -5.71 8.01 11.67
CA GLY A 160 -6.43 7.67 10.44
C GLY A 160 -6.04 6.33 9.86
N CYS A 161 -6.39 6.16 8.60
CA CYS A 161 -6.17 4.95 7.82
C CYS A 161 -4.93 5.09 6.94
N TYR A 162 -4.16 4.02 6.81
CA TYR A 162 -2.88 3.99 6.10
C TYR A 162 -2.82 2.81 5.14
N GLY A 163 -2.61 3.11 3.87
CA GLY A 163 -2.35 2.14 2.82
C GLY A 163 -0.97 2.30 2.19
N THR A 164 -0.57 1.28 1.46
CA THR A 164 0.70 1.21 0.72
C THR A 164 0.46 0.69 -0.68
N PHE A 165 1.35 1.02 -1.60
CA PHE A 165 1.34 0.48 -2.96
C PHE A 165 2.73 0.36 -3.54
N HIS A 166 2.90 -0.64 -4.41
CA HIS A 166 4.07 -0.80 -5.28
C HIS A 166 3.58 -0.72 -6.71
N VAL A 167 4.33 -0.04 -7.57
CA VAL A 167 4.01 0.13 -9.00
C VAL A 167 5.20 -0.24 -9.87
N SER A 168 4.92 -0.66 -11.10
CA SER A 168 5.94 -0.86 -12.14
C SER A 168 5.58 -0.10 -13.40
N GLN A 169 6.61 0.43 -14.05
CA GLN A 169 6.48 1.26 -15.24
C GLN A 169 6.16 0.40 -16.46
N ASN A 170 5.06 0.73 -17.14
CA ASN A 170 4.59 0.14 -18.39
C ASN A 170 4.40 -1.38 -18.35
N ALA A 171 4.29 -1.98 -17.17
CA ALA A 171 4.17 -3.44 -17.00
C ALA A 171 2.73 -3.97 -17.18
N GLY A 172 1.78 -3.08 -17.50
CA GLY A 172 0.35 -3.36 -17.57
C GLY A 172 -0.33 -3.34 -16.21
N ALA A 173 -1.66 -3.41 -16.22
CA ALA A 173 -2.45 -3.46 -15.01
C ALA A 173 -2.25 -4.81 -14.29
N PRO A 174 -2.30 -4.84 -12.94
CA PRO A 174 -2.37 -6.08 -12.20
C PRO A 174 -3.51 -6.99 -12.72
N PRO A 175 -3.32 -8.32 -12.75
CA PRO A 175 -4.38 -9.27 -13.11
C PRO A 175 -5.62 -9.12 -12.23
N GLU A 176 -6.81 -9.35 -12.79
CA GLU A 176 -8.08 -9.18 -12.07
C GLU A 176 -8.17 -10.06 -10.80
N GLU A 177 -7.54 -11.26 -10.81
CA GLU A 177 -7.50 -12.16 -9.66
C GLU A 177 -6.69 -11.62 -8.46
N GLU A 178 -5.80 -10.65 -8.69
CA GLU A 178 -5.03 -9.97 -7.65
C GLU A 178 -5.76 -8.74 -7.11
N ILE A 179 -6.84 -8.31 -7.77
CA ILE A 179 -7.74 -7.28 -7.26
C ILE A 179 -8.61 -7.89 -6.15
N GLY A 180 -8.92 -7.11 -5.13
CA GLY A 180 -9.71 -7.52 -3.97
C GLY A 180 -10.85 -6.55 -3.70
N GLU A 181 -10.99 -6.13 -2.45
CA GLU A 181 -11.99 -5.12 -2.09
C GLU A 181 -11.68 -3.77 -2.75
N SER A 182 -12.72 -3.14 -3.32
CA SER A 182 -12.61 -1.84 -3.97
C SER A 182 -12.14 -0.75 -3.00
N PHE A 183 -11.34 0.18 -3.54
CA PHE A 183 -10.92 1.36 -2.81
C PHE A 183 -12.13 2.20 -2.38
N LYS A 184 -12.12 2.61 -1.12
CA LYS A 184 -13.19 3.41 -0.52
C LYS A 184 -12.63 4.27 0.60
N ILE A 185 -13.09 5.51 0.66
CA ILE A 185 -12.73 6.45 1.72
C ILE A 185 -13.71 6.21 2.87
N ARG A 186 -13.29 5.41 3.84
CA ARG A 186 -14.12 5.06 4.99
C ARG A 186 -13.27 4.80 6.22
N TYR A 187 -13.60 5.50 7.30
CA TYR A 187 -13.06 5.25 8.61
C TYR A 187 -14.10 5.50 9.70
N TRP A 188 -13.85 4.91 10.85
CA TRP A 188 -14.62 5.12 12.05
C TRP A 188 -13.67 5.39 13.23
N ILE A 189 -13.86 6.49 13.94
CA ILE A 189 -13.02 6.84 15.10
C ILE A 189 -13.91 6.92 16.33
N ASP A 190 -13.64 6.05 17.31
CA ASP A 190 -14.35 6.00 18.59
C ASP A 190 -13.37 6.29 19.73
N GLU A 191 -13.77 7.08 20.72
CA GLU A 191 -13.10 7.09 22.03
C GLU A 191 -13.21 5.71 22.69
N LEU A 192 -12.10 5.18 23.20
CA LEU A 192 -12.12 3.97 24.00
C LEU A 192 -12.49 4.36 25.43
N ASP A 193 -13.64 3.88 25.90
CA ASP A 193 -14.01 3.99 27.31
C ASP A 193 -12.94 3.30 28.17
N LYS A 194 -12.56 3.93 29.28
CA LYS A 194 -11.52 3.47 30.23
C LYS A 194 -11.78 2.11 30.90
N GLY A 195 -12.79 1.36 30.45
CA GLY A 195 -13.16 0.03 30.93
C GLY A 195 -13.09 -1.08 29.89
N ASP A 196 -12.77 -0.80 28.62
CA ASP A 196 -12.86 -1.75 27.51
C ASP A 196 -11.50 -2.38 27.10
N ASP A 197 -10.52 -2.35 28.00
CA ASP A 197 -9.14 -2.78 27.77
C ASP A 197 -8.93 -4.31 27.65
N THR A 198 -9.98 -5.15 27.62
CA THR A 198 -9.81 -6.61 27.83
C THR A 198 -10.14 -7.58 26.71
N GLU A 199 -10.68 -7.21 25.53
CA GLU A 199 -11.13 -8.26 24.58
C GLU A 199 -10.80 -8.10 23.08
N LEU A 200 -9.89 -7.21 22.65
CA LEU A 200 -9.63 -7.03 21.20
C LEU A 200 -8.26 -7.46 20.67
N TRP A 201 -7.48 -8.22 21.44
CA TRP A 201 -6.23 -8.78 20.91
C TRP A 201 -6.05 -10.25 21.30
N LEU A 202 -6.50 -11.16 20.43
CA LEU A 202 -5.88 -12.46 20.14
C LEU A 202 -6.67 -13.18 19.03
N VAL A 203 -6.45 -12.78 17.78
CA VAL A 203 -6.49 -13.74 16.66
C VAL A 203 -5.17 -13.57 15.92
N ARG A 204 -4.22 -14.44 16.26
CA ARG A 204 -3.00 -14.72 15.48
C ARG A 204 -3.33 -15.71 14.39
#